data_AF-A0A1M4Y013-F1
#
_entry.id   AF-A0A1M4Y013-F1
#
_cell.length_a   1.000
_cell.length_b   1.000
_cell.length_c   1.000
_cell.angle_alpha   90.00
_cell.angle_beta   90.00
_cell.angle_gamma   90.00
#
_symmetry.space_group_name_H-M   'P 1'
#
loop_
_entity.id
_entity.type
_entity.pdbx_description
1 polymer ?
#
loop_
_entity_poly.entity_id
_entity_poly.type
_entity_poly.pdbx_seq_one_letter_code
_entity_poly.pdbx_strand_id
1 'polypeptide(L)'
;MNLLFARFNTGRFFGGGVVLFWNLILVIAIYVIFLGTAYHVLSRTDLFVFVFLALLGVVWALADAADLAGAGKRRAAAIWGGFAAAVAVSGWFLACPLLFGN
;
A
#
# COMPACT_ATOMS: atom_id res chain seq x y z
N MET A 1 25.75 -10.10 -29.12
CA MET A 1 24.42 -9.45 -29.01
C MET A 1 23.32 -10.37 -28.43
N ASN A 2 23.63 -11.39 -27.61
CA ASN A 2 22.60 -12.31 -27.07
C ASN A 2 22.45 -12.34 -25.54
N LEU A 3 23.29 -11.62 -24.78
CA LEU A 3 23.22 -11.63 -23.31
C LEU A 3 22.28 -10.55 -22.73
N LEU A 4 22.02 -9.47 -23.46
CA LEU A 4 21.06 -8.43 -23.06
C LEU A 4 19.61 -8.86 -23.26
N PHE A 5 19.32 -9.70 -24.27
CA PHE A 5 17.98 -10.27 -24.47
C PHE A 5 17.66 -11.40 -23.49
N ALA A 6 18.65 -12.19 -23.07
CA ALA A 6 18.45 -13.21 -22.04
C ALA A 6 18.06 -12.59 -20.69
N ARG A 7 18.68 -11.47 -20.30
CA ARG A 7 18.35 -10.75 -19.05
C ARG A 7 16.98 -10.08 -19.07
N PHE A 8 16.48 -9.69 -20.24
CA PHE A 8 15.10 -9.21 -20.41
C PHE A 8 14.06 -10.33 -20.38
N ASN A 9 14.46 -11.57 -20.68
CA ASN A 9 13.55 -12.71 -20.69
C ASN A 9 13.44 -13.39 -19.31
N THR A 10 14.50 -13.38 -18.48
CA THR A 10 14.44 -13.97 -17.13
C THR A 10 13.56 -13.19 -16.16
N GLY A 11 13.33 -11.89 -16.39
CA GLY A 11 12.39 -11.09 -15.61
C GLY A 11 10.91 -11.37 -15.90
N ARG A 12 10.59 -11.97 -17.06
CA ARG A 12 9.20 -12.25 -17.48
C ARG A 12 8.67 -13.62 -17.06
N PHE A 13 9.53 -14.59 -16.74
CA PHE A 13 9.10 -15.97 -16.48
C PHE A 13 8.88 -16.33 -15.00
N PHE A 14 9.31 -15.51 -14.04
CA PHE A 14 9.09 -15.74 -12.59
C PHE A 14 8.53 -14.52 -11.82
N GLY A 15 8.40 -13.33 -12.42
CA GLY A 15 8.52 -12.10 -11.64
C GLY A 15 7.30 -11.20 -11.47
N GLY A 16 6.28 -11.23 -12.34
CA GLY A 16 5.23 -10.20 -12.33
C GLY A 16 4.39 -10.15 -11.04
N GLY A 17 4.05 -11.32 -10.49
CA GLY A 17 3.32 -11.41 -9.22
C GLY A 17 4.16 -11.04 -7.99
N VAL A 18 5.46 -11.35 -8.00
CA VAL A 18 6.38 -11.06 -6.90
C VAL A 18 6.72 -9.57 -6.86
N VAL A 19 6.95 -8.94 -8.02
CA VAL A 19 7.16 -7.49 -8.13
C VAL A 19 5.91 -6.74 -7.71
N LEU A 20 4.72 -7.20 -8.12
CA LEU A 20 3.45 -6.65 -7.65
C LEU A 20 3.33 -6.73 -6.13
N PHE A 21 3.60 -7.89 -5.54
CA PHE A 21 3.53 -8.09 -4.10
C PHE A 21 4.48 -7.18 -3.32
N TRP A 22 5.74 -7.07 -3.75
CA TRP A 22 6.72 -6.18 -3.11
C TRP A 22 6.33 -4.71 -3.21
N ASN A 23 5.85 -4.25 -4.37
CA ASN A 23 5.42 -2.88 -4.55
C ASN A 23 4.20 -2.55 -3.66
N LEU A 24 3.21 -3.44 -3.59
CA LEU A 24 2.05 -3.27 -2.71
C LEU A 24 2.46 -3.23 -1.23
N ILE A 25 3.35 -4.12 -0.80
CA ILE A 25 3.86 -4.14 0.57
C ILE A 25 4.58 -2.83 0.91
N LEU A 26 5.42 -2.31 0.00
CA LEU A 26 6.13 -1.06 0.23
C LEU A 26 5.17 0.11 0.42
N VAL A 27 4.12 0.20 -0.41
CA VAL A 27 3.08 1.24 -0.27
C VAL A 27 2.39 1.14 1.09
N ILE A 28 2.01 -0.08 1.51
CA ILE A 28 1.35 -0.30 2.81
C ILE A 28 2.31 -0.02 3.97
N ALA A 29 3.57 -0.43 3.88
CA ALA A 29 4.56 -0.22 4.93
C ALA A 29 4.84 1.26 5.15
N ILE A 30 5.00 2.04 4.07
CA ILE A 30 5.15 3.49 4.13
C ILE A 30 3.90 4.12 4.77
N TYR A 31 2.71 3.69 4.35
CA TYR A 31 1.46 4.17 4.94
C TYR A 31 1.38 3.93 6.45
N VAL A 32 1.72 2.72 6.92
CA VAL A 32 1.70 2.37 8.34
C VAL A 32 2.66 3.24 9.15
N ILE A 33 3.89 3.47 8.66
CA ILE A 33 4.88 4.31 9.33
C ILE A 33 4.39 5.76 9.44
N PHE A 34 3.82 6.28 8.34
CA PHE A 34 3.30 7.64 8.29
C PHE A 34 2.11 7.80 9.23
N LEU A 35 1.20 6.83 9.25
CA LEU A 35 0.05 6.82 10.15
C LEU A 35 0.46 6.70 11.62
N GLY A 36 1.46 5.86 11.94
CA GLY A 36 2.00 5.75 13.29
C GLY A 36 2.64 7.05 13.78
N THR A 37 3.33 7.77 12.88
CA THR A 37 3.91 9.07 13.22
C THR A 37 2.81 10.12 13.39
N ALA A 38 1.83 10.15 12.49
CA ALA A 38 0.68 11.05 12.61
C ALA A 38 -0.12 10.82 13.90
N TYR A 39 -0.27 9.56 14.32
CA TYR A 39 -0.93 9.20 15.58
C TYR A 39 -0.26 9.82 16.82
N HIS A 40 1.07 9.97 16.81
CA HIS A 40 1.81 10.58 17.91
C HIS A 40 1.81 12.11 17.89
N VAL A 41 1.62 12.73 16.72
CA VAL A 41 1.83 14.17 16.52
C VAL A 41 0.53 14.95 16.37
N LEU A 42 -0.51 14.36 15.77
CA LEU A 42 -1.78 15.04 15.45
C LEU A 42 -2.84 14.84 16.55
N SER A 43 -3.67 15.86 16.72
CA SER A 43 -4.91 15.75 17.48
C SER A 43 -5.91 14.80 16.78
N ARG A 44 -6.82 14.15 17.52
CA ARG A 44 -7.76 13.15 16.99
C ARG A 44 -8.57 13.65 15.78
N THR A 45 -9.00 14.91 15.82
CA THR A 45 -9.80 15.51 14.74
C THR A 45 -8.98 15.64 13.46
N ASP A 46 -7.72 16.07 13.57
CA ASP A 46 -6.81 16.22 12.43
C ASP A 46 -6.33 14.86 11.92
N LEU A 47 -6.19 13.88 12.81
CA LEU A 47 -5.85 12.50 12.46
C LEU A 47 -6.93 11.89 11.54
N PHE A 48 -8.21 12.18 11.77
CA PHE A 48 -9.30 11.66 10.95
C PHE A 48 -9.25 12.23 9.52
N VAL A 49 -9.01 13.54 9.39
CA VAL A 49 -8.83 14.21 8.10
C VAL A 49 -7.57 13.70 7.40
N PHE A 50 -6.48 13.51 8.14
CA PHE A 50 -5.24 12.94 7.64
C PHE A 50 -5.44 11.53 7.09
N VAL A 51 -6.12 10.64 7.82
CA VAL A 51 -6.44 9.27 7.38
C VAL A 51 -7.25 9.30 6.08
N PHE A 52 -8.24 10.18 5.98
CA PHE A 52 -9.08 10.28 4.79
C PHE A 52 -8.28 10.71 3.54
N LEU A 53 -7.41 11.72 3.69
CA LEU A 53 -6.51 12.18 2.64
C LEU A 53 -5.46 11.11 2.28
N ALA A 54 -4.88 10.47 3.30
CA ALA A 54 -3.85 9.45 3.12
C ALA A 54 -4.40 8.18 2.46
N LEU A 55 -5.65 7.77 2.77
CA LEU A 55 -6.32 6.67 2.07
C LEU A 55 -6.51 6.95 0.58
N LEU A 56 -6.87 8.19 0.20
CA LEU A 56 -6.96 8.57 -1.20
C LEU A 56 -5.59 8.46 -1.89
N GLY A 57 -4.53 8.93 -1.23
CA GLY A 57 -3.15 8.79 -1.70
C GLY A 57 -2.71 7.33 -1.83
N VAL A 58 -3.12 6.47 -0.89
CA VAL A 58 -2.83 5.03 -0.92
C VAL A 58 -3.51 4.34 -2.10
N VAL A 59 -4.75 4.68 -2.44
CA VAL A 59 -5.43 4.14 -3.64
C VAL A 59 -4.68 4.49 -4.92
N TRP A 60 -4.22 5.74 -5.03
CA TRP A 60 -3.40 6.19 -6.16
C TRP A 60 -2.05 5.47 -6.21
N ALA A 61 -1.35 5.35 -5.08
CA ALA A 61 -0.08 4.65 -4.99
C ALA A 61 -0.21 3.14 -5.28
N LEU A 62 -1.29 2.51 -4.85
CA LEU A 62 -1.62 1.11 -5.17
C LEU A 62 -1.91 0.92 -6.67
N ALA A 63 -2.60 1.87 -7.30
CA ALA A 63 -2.87 1.84 -8.72
C ALA A 63 -1.58 1.98 -9.54
N ASP A 64 -0.72 2.94 -9.19
CA ASP A 64 0.58 3.15 -9.82
C ASP A 64 1.51 1.94 -9.63
N ALA A 65 1.59 1.40 -8.42
CA ALA A 65 2.33 0.17 -8.11
C ALA A 65 1.86 -1.04 -8.92
N ALA A 66 0.54 -1.16 -9.13
CA ALA A 66 -0.05 -2.25 -9.91
C ALA A 66 0.19 -2.08 -11.43
N ASP A 67 0.23 -0.84 -11.92
CA ASP A 67 0.58 -0.52 -13.31
C ASP A 67 2.07 -0.76 -13.59
N LEU A 68 2.96 -0.32 -12.69
CA LEU A 68 4.40 -0.60 -12.72
C LEU A 68 4.72 -2.10 -12.74
N ALA A 69 3.92 -2.92 -12.05
CA ALA A 69 4.09 -4.37 -12.02
C ALA A 69 3.42 -5.11 -13.19
N GLY A 70 2.67 -4.40 -14.05
CA GLY A 70 1.97 -5.01 -15.19
C GLY A 70 0.83 -5.96 -14.78
N ALA A 71 0.10 -5.65 -13.70
CA ALA A 71 -0.81 -6.58 -13.02
C ALA A 71 -2.01 -7.08 -13.84
N GLY A 72 -2.36 -6.42 -14.96
CA GLY A 72 -3.44 -6.85 -15.87
C GLY A 72 -4.73 -7.22 -15.13
N LYS A 73 -5.19 -8.47 -15.26
CA LYS A 73 -6.43 -8.97 -14.61
C LYS A 73 -6.36 -9.01 -13.07
N ARG A 74 -5.17 -9.04 -12.47
CA ARG A 74 -4.98 -9.05 -11.01
C ARG A 74 -4.91 -7.65 -10.40
N ARG A 75 -4.88 -6.60 -11.23
CA ARG A 75 -4.81 -5.19 -10.82
C ARG A 75 -5.92 -4.82 -9.83
N ALA A 76 -7.17 -5.13 -10.19
CA ALA A 76 -8.32 -4.79 -9.34
C ALA A 76 -8.23 -5.51 -7.98
N ALA A 77 -7.95 -6.82 -7.97
CA ALA A 77 -7.83 -7.60 -6.74
C ALA A 77 -6.69 -7.10 -5.84
N ALA A 78 -5.55 -6.70 -6.42
CA ALA A 78 -4.42 -6.14 -5.70
C ALA A 78 -4.74 -4.77 -5.07
N ILE A 79 -5.38 -3.87 -5.83
CA ILE A 79 -5.77 -2.55 -5.33
C ILE A 79 -6.82 -2.69 -4.22
N TRP A 80 -7.86 -3.50 -4.43
CA TRP A 80 -8.90 -3.75 -3.42
C TRP A 80 -8.34 -4.42 -2.17
N GLY A 81 -7.43 -5.39 -2.31
CA GLY A 81 -6.76 -6.05 -1.19
C GLY A 81 -5.87 -5.08 -0.39
N GLY A 82 -5.06 -4.27 -1.06
CA GLY A 82 -4.22 -3.26 -0.41
C GLY A 82 -5.04 -2.15 0.25
N PHE A 83 -6.13 -1.72 -0.38
CA PHE A 83 -7.05 -0.75 0.20
C PHE A 83 -7.74 -1.30 1.45
N ALA A 84 -8.24 -2.54 1.41
CA ALA A 84 -8.84 -3.18 2.57
C ALA A 84 -7.85 -3.29 3.74
N ALA A 85 -6.58 -3.63 3.47
CA ALA A 85 -5.53 -3.64 4.47
C ALA A 85 -5.28 -2.24 5.06
N ALA A 86 -5.20 -1.20 4.23
CA ALA A 86 -5.03 0.19 4.69
C ALA A 86 -6.21 0.66 5.56
N VAL A 87 -7.44 0.32 5.20
CA VAL A 87 -8.64 0.61 6.00
C VAL A 87 -8.59 -0.13 7.35
N ALA A 88 -8.23 -1.41 7.36
CA ALA A 88 -8.13 -2.19 8.60
C ALA A 88 -7.07 -1.61 9.56
N VAL A 89 -5.90 -1.23 9.05
CA VAL A 89 -4.85 -0.57 9.83
C VAL A 89 -5.33 0.77 10.37
N SER A 90 -6.00 1.56 9.54
CA SER A 90 -6.57 2.87 9.95
C SER A 90 -7.59 2.70 11.06
N GLY A 91 -8.49 1.72 10.91
CA GLY A 91 -9.48 1.35 11.92
C GLY A 91 -8.81 0.91 13.22
N TRP A 92 -7.75 0.12 13.16
CA TRP A 92 -6.99 -0.28 14.35
C TRP A 92 -6.41 0.94 15.08
N PHE A 93 -5.72 1.84 14.37
CA PHE A 93 -5.14 3.05 14.98
C PHE A 93 -6.19 4.03 15.51
N LEU A 94 -7.35 4.13 14.87
CA LEU A 94 -8.46 4.97 15.34
C LEU A 94 -9.25 4.33 16.49
N ALA A 95 -9.31 3.00 16.57
CA ALA A 95 -10.01 2.25 17.63
C ALA A 95 -9.12 1.93 18.85
N CYS A 96 -7.79 1.86 18.69
CA CYS A 96 -6.84 1.64 19.80
C CYS A 96 -7.04 2.63 20.97
N PRO A 97 -7.29 3.93 20.73
CA PRO A 97 -7.63 4.88 21.79
C PRO A 97 -9.00 4.67 22.46
N LEU A 98 -9.93 3.94 21.83
CA LEU A 98 -11.25 3.63 22.37
C LEU A 98 -11.23 2.35 23.23
N LEU A 99 -10.30 1.43 22.96
CA LEU A 99 -10.14 0.19 23.71
C LEU A 99 -9.11 0.28 24.84
N PHE A 100 -8.14 1.20 24.74
CA PHE A 100 -7.07 1.41 25.73
C PHE A 100 -7.03 2.84 26.29
N GLY A 101 -8.09 3.62 26.08
CA GLY A 101 -8.23 4.96 26.66
C GLY A 101 -8.71 4.92 28.11
N ASN A 102 -7.82 5.31 29.02
CA ASN A 102 -8.11 5.85 30.35
C ASN A 102 -9.19 6.94 30.32
#